data_AF-A0A7C3VIS3-F1
#
_entry.id   AF-A0A7C3VIS3-F1
#
_cell.length_a   1.000
_cell.length_b   1.000
_cell.length_c   1.000
_cell.angle_alpha   90.00
_cell.angle_beta   90.00
_cell.angle_gamma   90.00
#
_symmetry.space_group_name_H-M   'P 1'
#
loop_
_entity.id
_entity.type
_entity.pdbx_description
1 polymer ?
#
loop_
_entity_poly.entity_id
_entity_poly.type
_entity_poly.pdbx_seq_one_letter_code
_entity_poly.pdbx_strand_id
1 'polypeptide(L)'
;MLLRKAGLLVRGYGLISRIAPAWGSHRWRKLGQFAGLFSLCCFLAVSCGDRPTTQTPTGGNPDRVAIGITAKIRTLDPADAYEIAANNLLYNLGDRLYTYKPGTLELQPQLATALPTISPDGLTYTIPIRSGVTFHDGTPFNAEAMVFSLKRFLENGGSPSSLLSNTVASVTANGESEITIKLKQPFAAFTSLLTFPGLCAVSPKAYEIGKGKFQPASFVGTGPYKLASYGTDSIKLEAFEGYWGEKPANKGIDMQRLSSPANLYNAFRTGAVDVAYGGLDLDQIAGLEREATSQKWQVIANPSTAINLLSLNLKDEELKNPVVRQAIAYALDRPLLQQRVFRGHVEPLYSLIPTTLDKYYQPVFQTTYGDGNIDKAKEALAKAGYSTAKPLKLELWYRSNVTTDGAAATTIKASLEQRLEGAIQVELNSVESATAYDNLDKGVYPMFILDWSPDFLDPDNYIQPFLSCAKGSAEKGCEAGESQLWGSFYYSDRANQLIEQQRREQNPEKRQQIFAELQTILAKDIPFIPLWQGKEYLFARENVQNVILEPTQRVPFWTIVKQ
;
A
#
# COMPACT_ATOMS: atom_id res chain seq x y z
N MET A 1 5.61 23.62 33.56
CA MET A 1 5.67 24.31 34.87
C MET A 1 6.94 23.87 35.58
N LEU A 2 7.83 24.85 35.84
CA LEU A 2 9.04 24.90 36.70
C LEU A 2 10.15 23.83 36.53
N LEU A 3 11.33 24.13 35.95
CA LEU A 3 12.48 24.94 36.44
C LEU A 3 13.36 24.26 37.50
N ARG A 4 14.64 24.07 37.17
CA ARG A 4 15.77 24.54 38.02
C ARG A 4 17.07 24.72 37.21
N LYS A 5 17.68 25.89 37.44
CA LYS A 5 18.92 26.46 36.91
C LYS A 5 20.14 26.14 37.80
N ALA A 6 21.34 26.27 37.24
CA ALA A 6 22.53 27.06 37.70
C ALA A 6 23.84 26.37 37.25
N GLY A 7 24.94 27.01 36.82
CA GLY A 7 25.41 28.40 36.63
C GLY A 7 26.80 28.38 35.92
N LEU A 8 27.10 29.29 34.97
CA LEU A 8 28.12 30.39 34.98
C LEU A 8 29.52 30.03 35.55
N LEU A 9 30.71 30.44 35.07
CA LEU A 9 31.24 31.59 34.27
C LEU A 9 32.79 31.34 34.10
N VAL A 10 33.53 31.65 33.01
CA VAL A 10 34.35 32.86 32.68
C VAL A 10 35.37 32.39 31.59
N ARG A 11 35.38 32.85 30.32
CA ARG A 11 35.96 34.06 29.67
C ARG A 11 37.43 33.89 29.16
N GLY A 12 37.68 34.20 27.87
CA GLY A 12 39.04 34.37 27.33
C GLY A 12 39.20 34.48 25.79
N TYR A 13 38.94 35.68 25.24
CA TYR A 13 39.49 36.38 24.06
C TYR A 13 40.07 35.67 22.82
N GLY A 14 39.73 36.23 21.63
CA GLY A 14 40.64 36.32 20.47
C GLY A 14 39.96 36.42 19.10
N LEU A 15 39.88 37.62 18.53
CA LEU A 15 39.29 37.93 17.22
C LEU A 15 40.42 38.33 16.23
N ILE A 16 40.22 38.05 14.93
CA ILE A 16 40.62 38.84 13.73
C ILE A 16 41.86 38.42 12.89
N SER A 17 41.52 38.18 11.61
CA SER A 17 42.17 38.57 10.32
C SER A 17 43.03 37.59 9.52
N ARG A 18 42.61 37.52 8.25
CA ARG A 18 43.27 37.09 7.02
C ARG A 18 44.63 37.77 6.81
N ILE A 19 45.52 37.13 6.06
CA ILE A 19 46.23 37.63 4.85
C ILE A 19 47.10 36.48 4.28
N ALA A 20 47.09 36.35 2.96
CA ALA A 20 48.04 35.59 2.13
C ALA A 20 48.81 36.60 1.25
N PRO A 21 49.72 36.18 0.36
CA PRO A 21 50.86 35.27 0.47
C PRO A 21 52.18 35.98 0.04
N ALA A 22 53.35 35.32 0.15
CA ALA A 22 54.54 35.78 -0.57
C ALA A 22 55.48 34.62 -0.95
N TRP A 23 55.98 34.71 -2.17
CA TRP A 23 56.89 33.82 -2.88
C TRP A 23 58.33 33.83 -2.34
N GLY A 24 59.01 32.68 -2.51
CA GLY A 24 60.24 32.65 -3.32
C GLY A 24 61.58 32.46 -2.62
N SER A 25 62.45 31.69 -3.30
CA SER A 25 63.88 31.40 -3.06
C SER A 25 64.15 30.20 -2.11
N HIS A 26 65.09 29.29 -2.31
CA HIS A 26 66.30 29.30 -3.13
C HIS A 26 66.71 27.88 -3.60
N ARG A 27 67.42 27.91 -4.73
CA ARG A 27 68.12 26.88 -5.51
C ARG A 27 69.19 26.03 -4.79
N TRP A 28 69.27 24.76 -5.22
CA TRP A 28 70.47 23.94 -5.59
C TRP A 28 71.16 23.02 -4.57
N ARG A 29 71.01 21.71 -4.81
CA ARG A 29 71.98 20.57 -4.76
C ARG A 29 71.16 19.26 -4.68
N LYS A 30 71.33 18.17 -5.43
CA LYS A 30 72.41 17.64 -6.28
C LYS A 30 71.81 16.78 -7.41
N LEU A 31 72.53 16.71 -8.53
CA LEU A 31 72.38 15.71 -9.59
C LEU A 31 72.72 14.30 -9.09
N GLY A 32 72.04 13.30 -9.65
CA GLY A 32 72.56 11.94 -9.80
C GLY A 32 71.58 10.84 -9.44
N GLN A 33 70.56 10.60 -10.27
CA GLN A 33 69.84 9.32 -10.43
C GLN A 33 68.67 9.50 -11.43
N PHE A 34 68.98 9.57 -12.73
CA PHE A 34 67.98 9.42 -13.80
C PHE A 34 68.62 8.68 -14.97
N ALA A 35 68.79 7.37 -14.78
CA ALA A 35 69.04 6.39 -15.85
C ALA A 35 68.54 5.02 -15.35
N GLY A 36 67.23 4.91 -15.14
CA GLY A 36 66.58 3.69 -14.63
C GLY A 36 65.06 3.71 -14.79
N LEU A 37 64.54 4.44 -15.77
CA LEU A 37 63.11 4.63 -15.99
C LEU A 37 62.82 4.84 -17.48
N PHE A 38 63.33 3.95 -18.32
CA PHE A 38 62.83 3.80 -19.70
C PHE A 38 62.89 2.36 -20.24
N SER A 39 63.03 1.37 -19.35
CA SER A 39 63.04 -0.05 -19.73
C SER A 39 62.10 -0.88 -18.84
N LEU A 40 61.00 -0.27 -18.38
CA LEU A 40 59.95 -0.92 -17.59
C LEU A 40 58.54 -0.54 -18.10
N CYS A 41 58.37 -0.44 -19.42
CA CYS A 41 57.06 -0.23 -20.06
C CYS A 41 56.70 -1.31 -21.11
N CYS A 42 57.43 -2.43 -21.18
CA CYS A 42 57.17 -3.49 -22.18
C CYS A 42 57.04 -4.92 -21.62
N PHE A 43 56.89 -5.14 -20.31
CA PHE A 43 56.72 -6.48 -19.73
C PHE A 43 55.62 -6.57 -18.66
N LEU A 44 54.42 -6.09 -18.98
CA LEU A 44 53.19 -6.47 -18.24
C LEU A 44 52.05 -6.84 -19.21
N ALA A 45 52.40 -7.55 -20.28
CA ALA A 45 51.46 -8.41 -21.00
C ALA A 45 51.73 -9.85 -20.55
N VAL A 46 50.66 -10.59 -20.25
CA VAL A 46 50.61 -11.98 -19.76
C VAL A 46 50.73 -12.16 -18.25
N SER A 47 49.62 -11.87 -17.56
CA SER A 47 49.16 -12.67 -16.42
C SER A 47 47.65 -12.78 -16.52
N CYS A 48 47.19 -13.86 -17.14
CA CYS A 48 45.81 -14.35 -16.98
C CYS A 48 45.68 -14.85 -15.54
N GLY A 49 45.16 -13.98 -14.67
CA GLY A 49 44.63 -14.38 -13.37
C GLY A 49 43.11 -14.31 -13.44
N ASP A 50 42.47 -15.46 -13.29
CA ASP A 50 41.01 -15.61 -13.19
C ASP A 50 40.45 -14.69 -12.11
N ARG A 51 39.86 -13.58 -12.56
CA ARG A 51 38.92 -12.80 -11.74
C ARG A 51 37.56 -13.46 -11.91
N PRO A 52 36.83 -13.80 -10.83
CA PRO A 52 35.45 -14.24 -10.96
C PRO A 52 34.63 -13.05 -11.43
N THR A 53 34.46 -12.93 -12.73
CA THR A 53 33.37 -12.18 -13.34
C THR A 53 32.09 -12.77 -12.78
N THR A 54 31.38 -11.99 -11.96
CA THR A 54 29.99 -12.29 -11.60
C THR A 54 29.19 -12.23 -12.90
N GLN A 55 29.07 -13.37 -13.55
CA GLN A 55 28.19 -13.55 -14.69
C GLN A 55 26.77 -13.28 -14.19
N THR A 56 26.16 -12.19 -14.66
CA THR A 56 24.71 -12.12 -14.72
C THR A 56 24.25 -13.34 -15.52
N PRO A 57 23.38 -14.22 -14.99
CA PRO A 57 22.97 -15.41 -15.73
C PRO A 57 22.17 -15.00 -16.98
N THR A 58 22.83 -14.83 -18.12
CA THR A 58 22.20 -14.62 -19.43
C THR A 58 21.84 -15.96 -20.07
N GLY A 59 21.11 -16.78 -19.31
CA GLY A 59 20.71 -18.13 -19.69
C GLY A 59 19.73 -18.67 -18.67
N GLY A 60 18.58 -18.01 -18.53
CA GLY A 60 17.50 -18.50 -17.67
C GLY A 60 17.08 -19.90 -18.14
N ASN A 61 16.95 -20.81 -17.19
CA ASN A 61 16.25 -22.08 -17.43
C ASN A 61 14.90 -21.73 -18.10
N PRO A 62 14.61 -22.23 -19.32
CA PRO A 62 13.39 -21.87 -20.05
C PRO A 62 12.11 -22.15 -19.25
N ASP A 63 12.20 -23.05 -18.26
CA ASP A 63 11.07 -23.43 -17.42
C ASP A 63 10.86 -22.52 -16.18
N ARG A 64 11.70 -21.48 -15.98
CA ARG A 64 11.62 -20.53 -14.87
C ARG A 64 11.27 -19.13 -15.35
N VAL A 65 10.44 -18.44 -14.57
CA VAL A 65 9.97 -17.08 -14.88
C VAL A 65 10.77 -16.05 -14.07
N ALA A 66 11.39 -15.10 -14.77
CA ALA A 66 12.08 -13.98 -14.16
C ALA A 66 11.11 -12.80 -13.95
N ILE A 67 10.96 -12.32 -12.71
CA ILE A 67 10.06 -11.21 -12.37
C ILE A 67 10.86 -10.04 -11.80
N GLY A 68 10.80 -8.89 -12.44
CA GLY A 68 11.39 -7.65 -11.94
C GLY A 68 10.40 -6.86 -11.08
N ILE A 69 10.88 -6.36 -9.93
CA ILE A 69 10.16 -5.45 -9.02
C ILE A 69 11.07 -4.32 -8.55
N THR A 70 10.54 -3.20 -8.04
CA THR A 70 11.36 -2.18 -7.35
C THR A 70 11.07 -2.07 -5.85
N ALA A 71 9.97 -2.68 -5.39
CA ALA A 71 9.54 -2.58 -4.00
C ALA A 71 10.57 -3.19 -3.03
N LYS A 72 10.78 -2.50 -1.91
CA LYS A 72 11.57 -3.00 -0.78
C LYS A 72 10.73 -3.95 0.05
N ILE A 73 11.29 -5.09 0.42
CA ILE A 73 10.67 -6.07 1.32
C ILE A 73 11.45 -6.05 2.62
N ARG A 74 10.84 -5.49 3.66
CA ARG A 74 11.44 -5.38 5.00
C ARG A 74 11.58 -6.73 5.68
N THR A 75 10.54 -7.56 5.58
CA THR A 75 10.47 -8.88 6.19
C THR A 75 9.53 -9.78 5.39
N LEU A 76 9.76 -11.10 5.46
CA LEU A 76 8.83 -12.13 5.02
C LEU A 76 8.21 -12.89 6.20
N ASP A 77 8.30 -12.35 7.42
CA ASP A 77 7.59 -12.92 8.56
C ASP A 77 6.08 -12.66 8.39
N PRO A 78 5.21 -13.68 8.26
CA PRO A 78 3.77 -13.46 8.12
C PRO A 78 3.15 -12.68 9.29
N ALA A 79 3.74 -12.75 10.47
CA ALA A 79 3.26 -12.04 11.66
C ALA A 79 3.74 -10.58 11.75
N ASP A 80 4.56 -10.10 10.81
CA ASP A 80 5.12 -8.74 10.83
C ASP A 80 5.07 -8.04 9.46
N ALA A 81 5.13 -8.79 8.35
CA ALA A 81 5.01 -8.26 7.00
C ALA A 81 3.66 -7.58 6.77
N TYR A 82 3.69 -6.36 6.24
CA TYR A 82 2.48 -5.55 6.02
C TYR A 82 2.44 -4.94 4.62
N GLU A 83 3.62 -4.71 4.04
CA GLU A 83 3.80 -4.08 2.75
C GLU A 83 3.26 -4.96 1.61
N ILE A 84 2.62 -4.34 0.60
CA ILE A 84 1.98 -5.03 -0.54
C ILE A 84 2.92 -6.03 -1.22
N ALA A 85 4.19 -5.65 -1.45
CA ALA A 85 5.17 -6.52 -2.10
C ALA A 85 5.51 -7.78 -1.27
N ALA A 86 5.61 -7.63 0.06
CA ALA A 86 5.80 -8.76 0.96
C ALA A 86 4.57 -9.67 0.94
N ASN A 87 3.38 -9.07 1.00
CA ASN A 87 2.10 -9.78 0.93
C ASN A 87 1.90 -10.55 -0.38
N ASN A 88 2.37 -10.03 -1.52
CA ASN A 88 2.34 -10.76 -2.80
C ASN A 88 3.26 -12.00 -2.81
N LEU A 89 4.42 -11.94 -2.13
CA LEU A 89 5.26 -13.13 -1.93
C LEU A 89 4.61 -14.13 -0.98
N LEU A 90 4.08 -13.67 0.16
CA LEU A 90 3.37 -14.52 1.11
C LEU A 90 2.16 -15.22 0.49
N TYR A 91 1.44 -14.53 -0.40
CA TYR A 91 0.34 -15.11 -1.18
C TYR A 91 0.74 -16.34 -1.99
N ASN A 92 1.97 -16.38 -2.49
CA ASN A 92 2.51 -17.48 -3.29
C ASN A 92 3.27 -18.53 -2.45
N LEU A 93 3.70 -18.16 -1.24
CA LEU A 93 4.46 -19.01 -0.33
C LEU A 93 3.56 -19.77 0.67
N GLY A 94 2.43 -19.18 1.08
CA GLY A 94 1.56 -19.75 2.11
C GLY A 94 0.08 -19.67 1.75
N ASP A 95 -0.67 -20.71 2.12
CA ASP A 95 -2.13 -20.69 2.01
C ASP A 95 -2.76 -20.14 3.30
N ARG A 96 -3.92 -19.51 3.15
CA ARG A 96 -4.75 -19.00 4.25
C ARG A 96 -6.00 -19.87 4.40
N LEU A 97 -6.85 -19.57 5.38
CA LEU A 97 -8.14 -20.25 5.51
C LEU A 97 -9.05 -20.00 4.30
N TYR A 98 -9.06 -18.75 3.82
CA TYR A 98 -9.86 -18.29 2.70
C TYR A 98 -9.01 -17.51 1.70
N THR A 99 -9.46 -17.47 0.46
CA THR A 99 -8.88 -16.66 -0.60
C THR A 99 -9.99 -16.10 -1.48
N TYR A 100 -9.63 -15.31 -2.48
CA TYR A 100 -10.54 -14.94 -3.55
C TYR A 100 -10.35 -15.87 -4.74
N LYS A 101 -11.43 -16.12 -5.48
CA LYS A 101 -11.33 -16.81 -6.76
C LYS A 101 -10.45 -16.00 -7.71
N PRO A 102 -9.48 -16.61 -8.42
CA PRO A 102 -8.56 -15.87 -9.29
C PRO A 102 -9.31 -14.97 -10.28
N GLY A 103 -8.89 -13.71 -10.36
CA GLY A 103 -9.50 -12.70 -11.24
C GLY A 103 -10.80 -12.08 -10.72
N THR A 104 -11.34 -12.50 -9.57
CA THR A 104 -12.56 -11.92 -8.99
C THR A 104 -12.36 -11.54 -7.52
N LEU A 105 -13.37 -10.92 -6.90
CA LEU A 105 -13.44 -10.67 -5.45
C LEU A 105 -14.43 -11.63 -4.75
N GLU A 106 -14.73 -12.76 -5.39
CA GLU A 106 -15.57 -13.81 -4.81
C GLU A 106 -14.77 -14.60 -3.78
N LEU A 107 -15.19 -14.52 -2.52
CA LEU A 107 -14.56 -15.24 -1.42
C LEU A 107 -14.79 -16.75 -1.54
N GLN A 108 -13.72 -17.53 -1.38
CA GLN A 108 -13.78 -19.00 -1.43
C GLN A 108 -12.88 -19.66 -0.37
N PRO A 109 -13.20 -20.89 0.07
CA PRO A 109 -12.32 -21.68 0.94
C PRO A 109 -10.97 -22.00 0.29
N GLN A 110 -9.90 -22.03 1.09
CA GLN A 110 -8.56 -22.47 0.68
C GLN A 110 -8.09 -23.62 1.58
N LEU A 111 -7.49 -23.33 2.74
CA LEU A 111 -7.22 -24.33 3.79
C LEU A 111 -8.47 -24.70 4.59
N ALA A 112 -9.49 -23.85 4.58
CA ALA A 112 -10.83 -24.26 4.96
C ALA A 112 -11.47 -25.10 3.85
N THR A 113 -12.42 -25.97 4.20
CA THR A 113 -13.20 -26.75 3.20
C THR A 113 -14.57 -26.16 2.89
N ALA A 114 -15.05 -25.22 3.71
CA ALA A 114 -16.30 -24.48 3.49
C ALA A 114 -16.19 -23.08 4.13
N LEU A 115 -17.15 -22.20 3.81
CA LEU A 115 -17.37 -20.95 4.54
C LEU A 115 -17.70 -21.24 6.02
N PRO A 116 -17.42 -20.31 6.95
CA PRO A 116 -17.62 -20.57 8.38
C PRO A 116 -19.10 -20.73 8.71
N THR A 117 -19.39 -21.63 9.64
CA THR A 117 -20.67 -21.58 10.36
C THR A 117 -20.58 -20.48 11.42
N ILE A 118 -21.42 -19.46 11.30
CA ILE A 118 -21.43 -18.30 12.20
C ILE A 118 -22.59 -18.46 13.19
N SER A 119 -22.33 -18.27 14.49
CA SER A 119 -23.37 -18.30 15.51
C SER A 119 -24.39 -17.16 15.35
N PRO A 120 -25.63 -17.30 15.86
CA PRO A 120 -26.66 -16.27 15.71
C PRO A 120 -26.29 -14.89 16.26
N ASP A 121 -25.41 -14.82 17.27
CA ASP A 121 -24.88 -13.58 17.85
C ASP A 121 -23.72 -12.97 17.04
N GLY A 122 -23.24 -13.65 15.99
CA GLY A 122 -22.13 -13.22 15.14
C GLY A 122 -20.75 -13.30 15.81
N LEU A 123 -20.64 -13.97 16.97
CA LEU A 123 -19.40 -14.00 17.76
C LEU A 123 -18.55 -15.25 17.57
N THR A 124 -19.14 -16.37 17.15
CA THR A 124 -18.43 -17.66 17.04
C THR A 124 -18.40 -18.11 15.58
N TYR A 125 -17.19 -18.36 15.08
CA TYR A 125 -16.92 -18.85 13.73
C TYR A 125 -16.34 -20.26 13.84
N THR A 126 -17.09 -21.25 13.37
CA THR A 126 -16.64 -22.64 13.27
C THR A 126 -16.20 -22.91 11.83
N ILE A 127 -14.93 -23.30 11.66
CA ILE A 127 -14.28 -23.41 10.35
C ILE A 127 -13.75 -24.83 10.17
N PRO A 128 -14.26 -25.59 9.19
CA PRO A 128 -13.75 -26.91 8.88
C PRO A 128 -12.41 -26.80 8.12
N ILE A 129 -11.43 -27.61 8.51
CA ILE A 129 -10.05 -27.57 8.03
C ILE A 129 -9.78 -28.74 7.07
N ARG A 130 -9.06 -28.44 5.98
CA ARG A 130 -8.65 -29.41 4.97
C ARG A 130 -7.65 -30.42 5.51
N SER A 131 -7.87 -31.69 5.18
CA SER A 131 -6.92 -32.78 5.43
C SER A 131 -6.00 -33.03 4.22
N GLY A 132 -4.90 -33.76 4.44
CA GLY A 132 -3.96 -34.14 3.37
C GLY A 132 -3.04 -33.02 2.87
N VAL A 133 -2.97 -31.90 3.60
CA VAL A 133 -2.04 -30.80 3.30
C VAL A 133 -0.72 -31.03 4.04
N THR A 134 0.39 -30.68 3.40
CA THR A 134 1.73 -30.73 4.00
C THR A 134 2.40 -29.37 3.93
N PHE A 135 3.18 -29.06 4.96
CA PHE A 135 4.09 -27.93 4.94
C PHE A 135 5.30 -28.22 4.03
N HIS A 136 6.01 -27.17 3.63
CA HIS A 136 7.22 -27.27 2.80
C HIS A 136 8.33 -28.16 3.38
N ASP A 137 8.32 -28.36 4.70
CA ASP A 137 9.24 -29.22 5.47
C ASP A 137 8.78 -30.68 5.60
N GLY A 138 7.64 -31.04 4.99
CA GLY A 138 7.05 -32.38 4.98
C GLY A 138 6.18 -32.70 6.20
N THR A 139 6.06 -31.82 7.19
CA THR A 139 5.13 -32.02 8.31
C THR A 139 3.67 -31.85 7.89
N PRO A 140 2.71 -32.55 8.50
CA PRO A 140 1.29 -32.40 8.15
C PRO A 140 0.73 -31.06 8.65
N PHE A 141 -0.20 -30.49 7.89
CA PHE A 141 -1.04 -29.37 8.32
C PHE A 141 -2.37 -29.90 8.87
N ASN A 142 -2.81 -29.31 9.99
CA ASN A 142 -4.07 -29.60 10.67
C ASN A 142 -4.60 -28.36 11.42
N ALA A 143 -5.72 -28.50 12.11
CA ALA A 143 -6.33 -27.43 12.90
C ALA A 143 -5.37 -26.85 13.96
N GLU A 144 -4.61 -27.67 14.67
CA GLU A 144 -3.64 -27.22 15.68
C GLU A 144 -2.53 -26.35 15.07
N ALA A 145 -2.03 -26.71 13.88
CA ALA A 145 -1.04 -25.91 13.16
C ALA A 145 -1.62 -24.56 12.69
N MET A 146 -2.89 -24.53 12.28
CA MET A 146 -3.56 -23.28 11.94
C MET A 146 -3.76 -22.39 13.17
N VAL A 147 -4.17 -22.97 14.31
CA VAL A 147 -4.29 -22.24 15.59
C VAL A 147 -2.95 -21.68 16.02
N PHE A 148 -1.87 -22.45 15.91
CA PHE A 148 -0.51 -21.98 16.16
C PHE A 148 -0.17 -20.75 15.30
N SER A 149 -0.48 -20.81 13.99
CA SER A 149 -0.21 -19.71 13.06
C SER A 149 -0.95 -18.42 13.44
N LEU A 150 -2.25 -18.53 13.77
CA LEU A 150 -3.06 -17.38 14.20
C LEU A 150 -2.63 -16.82 15.55
N LYS A 151 -2.27 -17.68 16.51
CA LYS A 151 -1.70 -17.25 17.81
C LYS A 151 -0.36 -16.55 17.62
N ARG A 152 0.51 -17.07 16.76
CA ARG A 152 1.78 -16.43 16.44
C ARG A 152 1.57 -15.03 15.87
N PHE A 153 0.61 -14.85 14.96
CA PHE A 153 0.25 -13.53 14.43
C PHE A 153 -0.22 -12.57 15.54
N LEU A 154 -1.08 -13.06 16.44
CA LEU A 154 -1.60 -12.29 17.58
C LEU A 154 -0.51 -11.89 18.58
N GLU A 155 0.34 -12.84 18.97
CA GLU A 155 1.24 -12.71 20.12
C GLU A 155 2.60 -12.07 19.73
N ASN A 156 3.02 -12.16 18.48
CA ASN A 156 4.28 -11.55 18.03
C ASN A 156 4.23 -10.01 18.00
N GLY A 157 3.02 -9.43 17.91
CA GLY A 157 2.84 -7.97 17.96
C GLY A 157 3.56 -7.24 16.84
N GLY A 158 3.67 -7.83 15.65
CA GLY A 158 4.18 -7.16 14.46
C GLY A 158 3.21 -6.09 13.96
N SER A 159 3.62 -5.30 12.97
CA SER A 159 2.82 -4.17 12.46
C SER A 159 1.33 -4.47 12.20
N PRO A 160 0.96 -5.62 11.58
CA PRO A 160 -0.45 -5.92 11.28
C PRO A 160 -1.19 -6.64 12.42
N SER A 161 -0.60 -6.85 13.60
CA SER A 161 -1.20 -7.69 14.65
C SER A 161 -2.57 -7.17 15.12
N SER A 162 -2.79 -5.85 15.03
CA SER A 162 -4.05 -5.18 15.38
C SER A 162 -5.26 -5.72 14.62
N LEU A 163 -5.07 -6.26 13.40
CA LEU A 163 -6.13 -6.87 12.59
C LEU A 163 -6.84 -8.00 13.34
N LEU A 164 -6.08 -8.83 14.08
CA LEU A 164 -6.66 -9.88 14.91
C LEU A 164 -6.76 -9.47 16.39
N SER A 165 -5.80 -8.75 16.95
CA SER A 165 -5.79 -8.48 18.40
C SER A 165 -6.95 -7.59 18.84
N ASN A 166 -7.48 -6.74 17.96
CA ASN A 166 -8.65 -5.91 18.25
C ASN A 166 -9.98 -6.67 18.05
N THR A 167 -9.94 -7.78 17.31
CA THR A 167 -11.14 -8.46 16.78
C THR A 167 -11.39 -9.81 17.45
N VAL A 168 -10.34 -10.59 17.67
CA VAL A 168 -10.41 -11.98 18.14
C VAL A 168 -10.25 -12.06 19.66
N ALA A 169 -11.18 -12.77 20.31
CA ALA A 169 -11.13 -13.09 21.73
C ALA A 169 -10.38 -14.41 21.99
N SER A 170 -10.61 -15.45 21.17
CA SER A 170 -9.88 -16.72 21.29
C SER A 170 -9.86 -17.51 19.99
N VAL A 171 -8.85 -18.37 19.84
CA VAL A 171 -8.72 -19.34 18.74
C VAL A 171 -8.41 -20.72 19.33
N THR A 172 -9.22 -21.73 19.03
CA THR A 172 -9.08 -23.10 19.52
C THR A 172 -9.24 -24.13 18.40
N ALA A 173 -8.52 -25.25 18.49
CA ALA A 173 -8.72 -26.40 17.63
C ALA A 173 -9.73 -27.34 18.30
N ASN A 174 -10.65 -27.90 17.52
CA ASN A 174 -11.62 -28.89 17.96
C ASN A 174 -11.27 -30.22 17.26
N GLY A 175 -10.22 -30.88 17.76
CA GLY A 175 -9.57 -31.98 17.04
C GLY A 175 -8.83 -31.49 15.78
N GLU A 176 -8.46 -32.42 14.90
CA GLU A 176 -7.52 -32.13 13.80
C GLU A 176 -8.14 -31.37 12.60
N SER A 177 -9.48 -31.36 12.47
CA SER A 177 -10.17 -30.93 11.25
C SER A 177 -11.12 -29.75 11.44
N GLU A 178 -11.09 -29.07 12.58
CA GLU A 178 -11.97 -27.93 12.84
C GLU A 178 -11.29 -26.92 13.77
N ILE A 179 -11.47 -25.63 13.49
CA ILE A 179 -11.12 -24.55 14.41
C ILE A 179 -12.36 -23.77 14.81
N THR A 180 -12.37 -23.26 16.03
CA THR A 180 -13.33 -22.26 16.51
C THR A 180 -12.62 -20.96 16.81
N ILE A 181 -13.11 -19.88 16.22
CA ILE A 181 -12.67 -18.51 16.51
C ILE A 181 -13.81 -17.77 17.19
N LYS A 182 -13.54 -17.18 18.35
CA LYS A 182 -14.47 -16.28 19.05
C LYS A 182 -14.02 -14.85 18.86
N LEU A 183 -14.94 -13.97 18.47
CA LEU A 183 -14.72 -12.55 18.31
C LEU A 183 -15.07 -11.80 19.60
N LYS A 184 -14.47 -10.61 19.77
CA LYS A 184 -14.78 -9.69 20.86
C LYS A 184 -16.11 -8.96 20.64
N GLN A 185 -16.44 -8.71 19.38
CA GLN A 185 -17.67 -8.09 18.90
C GLN A 185 -18.03 -8.70 17.55
N PRO A 186 -19.31 -8.66 17.13
CA PRO A 186 -19.69 -9.19 15.82
C PRO A 186 -19.01 -8.38 14.71
N PHE A 187 -18.49 -9.08 13.71
CA PHE A 187 -17.78 -8.47 12.59
C PHE A 187 -18.00 -9.23 11.28
N ALA A 188 -18.95 -8.76 10.48
CA ALA A 188 -19.38 -9.42 9.24
C ALA A 188 -18.27 -9.56 8.19
N ALA A 189 -17.27 -8.66 8.20
CA ALA A 189 -16.12 -8.73 7.29
C ALA A 189 -15.02 -9.70 7.77
N PHE A 190 -15.22 -10.42 8.89
CA PHE A 190 -14.16 -11.24 9.48
C PHE A 190 -13.63 -12.33 8.54
N THR A 191 -14.51 -12.98 7.75
CA THR A 191 -14.06 -13.99 6.78
C THR A 191 -13.21 -13.38 5.66
N SER A 192 -13.50 -12.15 5.22
CA SER A 192 -12.66 -11.40 4.28
C SER A 192 -11.30 -11.05 4.91
N LEU A 193 -11.27 -10.69 6.20
CA LEU A 193 -10.03 -10.43 6.93
C LEU A 193 -9.12 -11.67 6.97
N LEU A 194 -9.70 -12.88 7.12
CA LEU A 194 -8.98 -14.15 7.10
C LEU A 194 -8.31 -14.48 5.74
N THR A 195 -8.50 -13.65 4.71
CA THR A 195 -7.78 -13.74 3.44
C THR A 195 -6.43 -13.03 3.43
N PHE A 196 -6.14 -12.21 4.46
CA PHE A 196 -4.91 -11.42 4.58
C PHE A 196 -3.67 -12.34 4.49
N PRO A 197 -2.69 -12.08 3.60
CA PRO A 197 -1.60 -13.03 3.35
C PRO A 197 -0.74 -13.34 4.58
N GLY A 198 -0.59 -12.40 5.50
CA GLY A 198 0.10 -12.63 6.78
C GLY A 198 -0.56 -13.66 7.70
N LEU A 199 -1.82 -14.03 7.45
CA LEU A 199 -2.54 -15.09 8.17
C LEU A 199 -2.33 -16.48 7.57
N CYS A 200 -1.33 -16.66 6.70
CA CYS A 200 -1.04 -17.96 6.13
C CYS A 200 -0.56 -18.97 7.19
N ALA A 201 -0.81 -20.25 6.93
CA ALA A 201 -0.31 -21.31 7.79
C ALA A 201 1.23 -21.38 7.76
N VAL A 202 1.84 -21.46 8.94
CA VAL A 202 3.28 -21.67 9.14
C VAL A 202 3.54 -22.94 9.95
N SER A 203 4.63 -23.65 9.63
CA SER A 203 4.96 -24.92 10.30
C SER A 203 5.32 -24.71 11.77
N PRO A 204 4.61 -25.35 12.74
CA PRO A 204 4.99 -25.29 14.15
C PRO A 204 6.37 -25.89 14.45
N LYS A 205 6.90 -26.72 13.55
CA LYS A 205 8.27 -27.26 13.67
C LYS A 205 9.33 -26.23 13.32
N ALA A 206 9.04 -25.34 12.36
CA ALA A 206 10.01 -24.36 11.84
C ALA A 206 9.93 -23.00 12.54
N TYR A 207 8.84 -22.71 13.26
CA TYR A 207 8.58 -21.40 13.86
C TYR A 207 8.35 -21.49 15.37
N GLU A 208 8.73 -20.42 16.06
CA GLU A 208 8.36 -20.16 17.46
C GLU A 208 7.42 -18.96 17.56
N ILE A 209 6.60 -18.93 18.61
CA ILE A 209 5.89 -17.71 19.03
C ILE A 209 6.88 -16.84 19.80
N GLY A 210 6.98 -15.57 19.40
CA GLY A 210 7.87 -14.59 19.99
C GLY A 210 8.34 -13.56 18.97
N LYS A 211 8.39 -12.29 19.40
CA LYS A 211 8.87 -11.18 18.58
C LYS A 211 10.31 -11.41 18.11
N GLY A 212 10.56 -11.19 16.81
CA GLY A 212 11.91 -11.25 16.22
C GLY A 212 12.50 -12.66 16.09
N LYS A 213 11.70 -13.72 16.27
CA LYS A 213 12.15 -15.12 16.14
C LYS A 213 12.23 -15.62 14.70
N PHE A 214 11.69 -14.87 13.74
CA PHE A 214 11.70 -15.25 12.33
C PHE A 214 13.10 -15.20 11.73
N GLN A 215 13.40 -16.20 10.90
CA GLN A 215 14.63 -16.28 10.11
C GLN A 215 14.32 -15.86 8.67
N PRO A 216 14.84 -14.71 8.18
CA PRO A 216 14.44 -14.13 6.88
C PRO A 216 14.50 -15.05 5.66
N ALA A 217 15.43 -16.01 5.64
CA ALA A 217 15.64 -16.91 4.52
C ALA A 217 15.02 -18.31 4.71
N SER A 218 14.15 -18.49 5.72
CA SER A 218 13.64 -19.81 6.11
C SER A 218 12.11 -19.83 6.22
N PHE A 219 11.44 -19.37 5.16
CA PHE A 219 9.98 -19.47 5.10
C PHE A 219 9.54 -20.94 4.93
N VAL A 220 8.64 -21.41 5.80
CA VAL A 220 8.02 -22.75 5.72
C VAL A 220 6.50 -22.64 5.90
N GLY A 221 5.77 -22.70 4.79
CA GLY A 221 4.31 -22.65 4.75
C GLY A 221 3.73 -23.83 3.97
N THR A 222 2.52 -23.68 3.45
CA THR A 222 1.80 -24.73 2.69
C THR A 222 1.63 -24.42 1.21
N GLY A 223 2.03 -23.22 0.77
CA GLY A 223 1.71 -22.69 -0.56
C GLY A 223 2.44 -23.38 -1.72
N PRO A 224 2.11 -23.00 -2.97
CA PRO A 224 2.60 -23.67 -4.18
C PRO A 224 4.10 -23.52 -4.44
N TYR A 225 4.76 -22.56 -3.78
CA TYR A 225 6.21 -22.36 -3.89
C TYR A 225 6.90 -22.39 -2.54
N LYS A 226 8.14 -22.91 -2.52
CA LYS A 226 9.08 -22.79 -1.40
C LYS A 226 10.02 -21.61 -1.62
N LEU A 227 10.42 -20.95 -0.54
CA LEU A 227 11.52 -20.00 -0.58
C LEU A 227 12.84 -20.77 -0.63
N ALA A 228 13.58 -20.64 -1.73
CA ALA A 228 14.89 -21.29 -1.90
C ALA A 228 16.06 -20.37 -1.56
N SER A 229 15.93 -19.07 -1.82
CA SER A 229 16.90 -18.07 -1.35
C SER A 229 16.26 -16.69 -1.22
N TYR A 230 16.79 -15.90 -0.29
CA TYR A 230 16.38 -14.52 -0.05
C TYR A 230 17.62 -13.65 0.12
N GLY A 231 18.04 -13.01 -0.98
CA GLY A 231 19.21 -12.12 -1.00
C GLY A 231 18.85 -10.67 -0.71
N THR A 232 19.71 -9.74 -1.14
CA THR A 232 19.40 -8.29 -1.18
C THR A 232 18.80 -7.88 -2.52
N ASP A 233 19.30 -8.45 -3.62
CA ASP A 233 18.88 -8.08 -4.99
C ASP A 233 18.06 -9.17 -5.68
N SER A 234 18.12 -10.42 -5.20
CA SER A 234 17.40 -11.55 -5.79
C SER A 234 16.63 -12.34 -4.73
N ILE A 235 15.50 -12.92 -5.14
CA ILE A 235 14.69 -13.86 -4.36
C ILE A 235 14.38 -15.03 -5.27
N LYS A 236 14.63 -16.26 -4.80
CA LYS A 236 14.40 -17.47 -5.58
C LYS A 236 13.29 -18.29 -4.96
N LEU A 237 12.27 -18.61 -5.75
CA LEU A 237 11.19 -19.51 -5.39
C LEU A 237 11.29 -20.80 -6.21
N GLU A 238 11.06 -21.94 -5.58
CA GLU A 238 11.01 -23.25 -6.24
C GLU A 238 9.60 -23.82 -6.15
N ALA A 239 9.10 -24.41 -7.23
CA ALA A 239 7.78 -25.06 -7.20
C ALA A 239 7.76 -26.17 -6.15
N PHE A 240 6.70 -26.23 -5.32
CA PHE A 240 6.55 -27.27 -4.31
C PHE A 240 5.86 -28.49 -4.89
N GLU A 241 6.64 -29.55 -5.16
CA GLU A 241 6.12 -30.82 -5.66
C GLU A 241 5.05 -31.46 -4.75
N GLY A 242 5.07 -31.18 -3.45
CA GLY A 242 4.08 -31.67 -2.47
C GLY A 242 2.82 -30.81 -2.33
N TYR A 243 2.65 -29.75 -3.13
CA TYR A 243 1.50 -28.85 -3.01
C TYR A 243 0.16 -29.58 -3.16
N TRP A 244 -0.79 -29.32 -2.28
CA TRP A 244 -2.06 -30.04 -2.23
C TRP A 244 -3.05 -29.62 -3.32
N GLY A 245 -2.91 -28.40 -3.85
CA GLY A 245 -3.77 -27.82 -4.88
C GLY A 245 -3.22 -28.02 -6.30
N GLU A 246 -3.63 -27.12 -7.20
CA GLU A 246 -3.12 -27.08 -8.57
C GLU A 246 -1.61 -26.79 -8.58
N LYS A 247 -0.84 -27.63 -9.29
CA LYS A 247 0.61 -27.49 -9.34
C LYS A 247 1.00 -26.24 -10.15
N PRO A 248 2.09 -25.55 -9.77
CA PRO A 248 2.68 -24.51 -10.61
C PRO A 248 2.89 -24.95 -12.06
N ALA A 249 2.50 -24.09 -13.00
CA ALA A 249 2.70 -24.28 -14.43
C ALA A 249 4.14 -23.98 -14.88
N ASN A 250 5.01 -23.55 -13.97
CA ASN A 250 6.43 -23.32 -14.16
C ASN A 250 7.25 -24.00 -13.05
N LYS A 251 8.58 -24.07 -13.22
CA LYS A 251 9.49 -24.73 -12.26
C LYS A 251 9.93 -23.83 -11.11
N GLY A 252 9.56 -22.55 -11.14
CA GLY A 252 9.94 -21.59 -10.10
C GLY A 252 10.09 -20.17 -10.63
N ILE A 253 10.25 -19.25 -9.68
CA ILE A 253 10.34 -17.81 -9.94
C ILE A 253 11.72 -17.30 -9.54
N ASP A 254 12.34 -16.54 -10.43
CA ASP A 254 13.56 -15.79 -10.18
C ASP A 254 13.18 -14.30 -10.09
N MET A 255 12.98 -13.80 -8.87
CA MET A 255 12.57 -12.43 -8.66
C MET A 255 13.79 -11.52 -8.48
N GLN A 256 13.87 -10.47 -9.28
CA GLN A 256 14.92 -9.47 -9.24
C GLN A 256 14.39 -8.15 -8.68
N ARG A 257 15.01 -7.67 -7.59
CA ARG A 257 14.78 -6.33 -7.04
C ARG A 257 15.69 -5.34 -7.73
N LEU A 258 15.08 -4.32 -8.32
CA LEU A 258 15.77 -3.28 -9.07
C LEU A 258 15.65 -1.96 -8.33
N SER A 259 16.74 -1.20 -8.32
CA SER A 259 16.88 0.01 -7.49
C SER A 259 16.09 1.22 -7.98
N SER A 260 15.52 1.17 -9.19
CA SER A 260 14.74 2.27 -9.74
C SER A 260 13.72 1.79 -10.79
N PRO A 261 12.63 2.56 -11.01
CA PRO A 261 11.69 2.35 -12.11
C PRO A 261 12.37 2.27 -13.49
N ALA A 262 13.38 3.10 -13.73
CA ALA A 262 14.16 3.09 -14.97
C ALA A 262 14.94 1.78 -15.16
N ASN A 263 15.50 1.21 -14.09
CA ASN A 263 16.18 -0.08 -14.15
C ASN A 263 15.20 -1.22 -14.45
N LEU A 264 14.01 -1.21 -13.85
CA LEU A 264 12.95 -2.18 -14.13
C LEU A 264 12.47 -2.11 -15.58
N TYR A 265 12.19 -0.90 -16.05
CA TYR A 265 11.84 -0.64 -17.45
C TYR A 265 12.90 -1.20 -18.40
N ASN A 266 14.19 -0.88 -18.19
CA ASN A 266 15.26 -1.37 -19.05
C ASN A 266 15.47 -2.89 -18.96
N ALA A 267 15.40 -3.48 -17.76
CA ALA A 267 15.51 -4.92 -17.57
C ALA A 267 14.42 -5.68 -18.33
N PHE A 268 13.19 -5.19 -18.30
CA PHE A 268 12.09 -5.78 -19.05
C PHE A 268 12.30 -5.67 -20.56
N ARG A 269 12.63 -4.47 -21.06
CA ARG A 269 12.85 -4.22 -22.49
C ARG A 269 13.96 -5.10 -23.07
N THR A 270 15.07 -5.19 -22.35
CA THR A 270 16.25 -5.99 -22.76
C THR A 270 16.07 -7.49 -22.59
N GLY A 271 15.04 -7.94 -21.87
CA GLY A 271 14.76 -9.36 -21.62
C GLY A 271 15.54 -9.96 -20.46
N ALA A 272 16.10 -9.12 -19.59
CA ALA A 272 16.67 -9.56 -18.33
C ALA A 272 15.59 -10.07 -17.35
N VAL A 273 14.35 -9.59 -17.48
CA VAL A 273 13.17 -10.13 -16.80
C VAL A 273 12.05 -10.40 -17.80
N ASP A 274 11.25 -11.43 -17.50
CA ASP A 274 10.11 -11.88 -18.30
C ASP A 274 8.84 -11.09 -17.99
N VAL A 275 8.70 -10.66 -16.72
CA VAL A 275 7.58 -9.88 -16.20
C VAL A 275 8.12 -8.67 -15.44
N ALA A 276 7.54 -7.49 -15.67
CA ALA A 276 7.76 -6.30 -14.83
C ALA A 276 6.48 -5.97 -14.07
N TYR A 277 6.60 -5.87 -12.74
CA TYR A 277 5.47 -5.60 -11.85
C TYR A 277 5.90 -4.76 -10.65
N GLY A 278 5.01 -3.90 -10.14
CA GLY A 278 5.18 -3.21 -8.85
C GLY A 278 6.45 -2.35 -8.77
N GLY A 279 6.44 -1.22 -9.47
CA GLY A 279 7.58 -0.31 -9.42
C GLY A 279 7.90 0.57 -10.62
N LEU A 280 6.98 0.74 -11.58
CA LEU A 280 7.18 1.61 -12.74
C LEU A 280 6.51 2.97 -12.48
N ASP A 281 7.17 4.06 -12.86
CA ASP A 281 6.53 5.38 -12.86
C ASP A 281 5.73 5.59 -14.15
N LEU A 282 4.86 6.60 -14.15
CA LEU A 282 3.96 6.93 -15.26
C LEU A 282 4.67 7.02 -16.62
N ASP A 283 5.88 7.58 -16.66
CA ASP A 283 6.65 7.71 -17.92
C ASP A 283 7.12 6.36 -18.46
N GLN A 284 7.52 5.43 -17.57
CA GLN A 284 7.92 4.09 -17.98
C GLN A 284 6.70 3.25 -18.37
N ILE A 285 5.58 3.35 -17.66
CA ILE A 285 4.32 2.68 -18.01
C ILE A 285 3.89 3.11 -19.41
N ALA A 286 3.76 4.42 -19.66
CA ALA A 286 3.40 4.96 -20.97
C ALA A 286 4.42 4.59 -22.06
N GLY A 287 5.70 4.46 -21.72
CA GLY A 287 6.74 3.98 -22.63
C GLY A 287 6.50 2.54 -23.07
N LEU A 288 6.25 1.63 -22.12
CA LEU A 288 5.99 0.22 -22.41
C LEU A 288 4.68 0.03 -23.17
N GLU A 289 3.63 0.79 -22.84
CA GLU A 289 2.36 0.75 -23.58
C GLU A 289 2.54 1.13 -25.05
N ARG A 290 3.31 2.19 -25.34
CA ARG A 290 3.62 2.60 -26.72
C ARG A 290 4.40 1.53 -27.49
N GLU A 291 5.32 0.86 -26.83
CA GLU A 291 6.16 -0.18 -27.44
C GLU A 291 5.43 -1.53 -27.58
N ALA A 292 4.41 -1.77 -26.76
CA ALA A 292 3.76 -3.08 -26.57
C ALA A 292 3.30 -3.73 -27.88
N THR A 293 2.65 -3.00 -28.78
CA THR A 293 2.19 -3.57 -30.06
C THR A 293 3.37 -4.00 -30.94
N SER A 294 4.42 -3.18 -31.04
CA SER A 294 5.58 -3.47 -31.90
C SER A 294 6.45 -4.61 -31.37
N GLN A 295 6.54 -4.71 -30.04
CA GLN A 295 7.33 -5.72 -29.33
C GLN A 295 6.50 -6.95 -28.92
N LYS A 296 5.19 -6.92 -29.22
CA LYS A 296 4.19 -7.92 -28.81
C LYS A 296 4.21 -8.22 -27.31
N TRP A 297 4.47 -7.21 -26.50
CA TRP A 297 4.35 -7.32 -25.05
C TRP A 297 2.89 -7.29 -24.64
N GLN A 298 2.59 -7.98 -23.55
CA GLN A 298 1.30 -7.90 -22.89
C GLN A 298 1.29 -6.73 -21.92
N VAL A 299 0.25 -5.91 -22.01
CA VAL A 299 -0.06 -4.86 -21.04
C VAL A 299 -1.27 -5.33 -20.26
N ILE A 300 -1.08 -5.66 -18.99
CA ILE A 300 -2.14 -6.11 -18.10
C ILE A 300 -2.34 -4.99 -17.07
N ALA A 301 -3.50 -4.34 -17.13
CA ALA A 301 -3.85 -3.24 -16.25
C ALA A 301 -5.16 -3.56 -15.53
N ASN A 302 -5.19 -3.37 -14.22
CA ASN A 302 -6.41 -3.51 -13.42
C ASN A 302 -6.60 -2.32 -12.48
N PRO A 303 -7.87 -1.93 -12.20
CA PRO A 303 -8.12 -0.93 -11.19
C PRO A 303 -7.54 -1.37 -9.84
N SER A 304 -6.83 -0.45 -9.20
CA SER A 304 -6.28 -0.64 -7.87
C SER A 304 -7.40 -0.60 -6.83
N THR A 305 -7.21 -1.32 -5.73
CA THR A 305 -8.01 -1.18 -4.51
C THR A 305 -7.53 -0.02 -3.63
N ALA A 306 -6.39 0.57 -3.94
CA ALA A 306 -5.91 1.78 -3.29
C ALA A 306 -6.63 3.03 -3.82
N ILE A 307 -7.06 3.88 -2.90
CA ILE A 307 -7.78 5.12 -3.19
C ILE A 307 -6.98 6.32 -2.68
N ASN A 308 -7.22 7.48 -3.29
CA ASN A 308 -6.76 8.76 -2.82
C ASN A 308 -7.95 9.67 -2.55
N LEU A 309 -7.82 10.45 -1.48
CA LEU A 309 -8.89 11.29 -0.96
C LEU A 309 -8.32 12.58 -0.36
N LEU A 310 -9.16 13.60 -0.28
CA LEU A 310 -8.88 14.84 0.45
C LEU A 310 -9.56 14.76 1.81
N SER A 311 -8.79 14.78 2.89
CA SER A 311 -9.31 14.97 4.25
C SER A 311 -9.60 16.44 4.50
N LEU A 312 -10.75 16.73 5.10
CA LEU A 312 -11.15 18.07 5.52
C LEU A 312 -11.31 18.08 7.04
N ASN A 313 -10.52 18.89 7.74
CA ASN A 313 -10.61 19.05 9.18
C ASN A 313 -11.83 19.90 9.54
N LEU A 314 -12.89 19.27 10.05
CA LEU A 314 -14.14 19.96 10.40
C LEU A 314 -14.04 20.84 11.66
N LYS A 315 -12.89 20.88 12.34
CA LYS A 315 -12.59 21.84 13.41
C LYS A 315 -11.97 23.14 12.89
N ASP A 316 -11.54 23.17 11.63
CA ASP A 316 -11.06 24.40 11.00
C ASP A 316 -12.18 25.44 10.89
N GLU A 317 -11.82 26.72 11.04
CA GLU A 317 -12.78 27.84 11.09
C GLU A 317 -13.62 27.97 9.83
N GLU A 318 -13.05 27.67 8.67
CA GLU A 318 -13.73 27.73 7.38
C GLU A 318 -14.42 26.42 7.06
N LEU A 319 -13.72 25.30 7.27
CA LEU A 319 -14.22 23.99 6.88
C LEU A 319 -15.30 23.44 7.81
N LYS A 320 -15.52 24.00 9.01
CA LYS A 320 -16.70 23.67 9.83
C LYS A 320 -18.02 24.03 9.13
N ASN A 321 -18.00 25.02 8.23
CA ASN A 321 -19.17 25.41 7.45
C ASN A 321 -19.46 24.41 6.30
N PRO A 322 -20.59 23.69 6.31
CA PRO A 322 -20.91 22.72 5.26
C PRO A 322 -21.01 23.35 3.86
N VAL A 323 -21.41 24.62 3.76
CA VAL A 323 -21.53 25.31 2.46
C VAL A 323 -20.15 25.56 1.83
N VAL A 324 -19.12 25.80 2.66
CA VAL A 324 -17.73 25.90 2.19
C VAL A 324 -17.25 24.55 1.66
N ARG A 325 -17.51 23.46 2.38
CA ARG A 325 -17.15 22.10 1.93
C ARG A 325 -17.87 21.72 0.62
N GLN A 326 -19.14 22.10 0.48
CA GLN A 326 -19.89 21.93 -0.77
C GLN A 326 -19.27 22.73 -1.92
N ALA A 327 -18.86 23.98 -1.70
CA ALA A 327 -18.18 24.78 -2.73
C ALA A 327 -16.90 24.10 -3.22
N ILE A 328 -16.09 23.57 -2.31
CA ILE A 328 -14.88 22.79 -2.64
C ILE A 328 -15.26 21.54 -3.45
N ALA A 329 -16.26 20.78 -3.01
CA ALA A 329 -16.70 19.56 -3.68
C ALA A 329 -17.23 19.81 -5.11
N TYR A 330 -18.02 20.88 -5.32
CA TYR A 330 -18.46 21.30 -6.65
C TYR A 330 -17.29 21.70 -7.54
N ALA A 331 -16.28 22.40 -7.00
CA ALA A 331 -15.20 22.97 -7.80
C ALA A 331 -14.11 21.96 -8.20
N LEU A 332 -13.99 20.83 -7.50
CA LEU A 332 -13.01 19.80 -7.80
C LEU A 332 -13.34 19.05 -9.11
N ASP A 333 -12.33 18.92 -9.97
CA ASP A 333 -12.43 18.31 -11.30
C ASP A 333 -11.49 17.09 -11.36
N ARG A 334 -12.06 15.89 -11.18
CA ARG A 334 -11.27 14.65 -11.14
C ARG A 334 -10.76 14.23 -12.53
N PRO A 335 -11.55 14.36 -13.62
CA PRO A 335 -11.03 14.15 -14.98
C PRO A 335 -9.82 15.05 -15.30
N LEU A 336 -9.80 16.31 -14.82
CA LEU A 336 -8.65 17.18 -14.97
C LEU A 336 -7.40 16.59 -14.31
N LEU A 337 -7.52 16.06 -13.08
CA LEU A 337 -6.41 15.41 -12.38
C LEU A 337 -5.95 14.15 -13.14
N GLN A 338 -6.89 13.30 -13.53
CA GLN A 338 -6.61 12.10 -14.32
C GLN A 338 -5.80 12.44 -15.57
N GLN A 339 -6.16 13.49 -16.30
CA GLN A 339 -5.51 13.85 -17.55
C GLN A 339 -4.17 14.58 -17.33
N ARG A 340 -4.15 15.62 -16.49
CA ARG A 340 -2.99 16.52 -16.34
C ARG A 340 -1.88 15.93 -15.49
N VAL A 341 -2.23 15.20 -14.44
CA VAL A 341 -1.26 14.65 -13.48
C VAL A 341 -0.91 13.23 -13.86
N PHE A 342 -1.93 12.39 -14.07
CA PHE A 342 -1.76 10.95 -14.19
C PHE A 342 -1.79 10.43 -15.64
N ARG A 343 -2.12 11.28 -16.61
CA ARG A 343 -2.15 10.95 -18.05
C ARG A 343 -2.98 9.68 -18.35
N GLY A 344 -4.10 9.49 -17.66
CA GLY A 344 -5.02 8.34 -17.84
C GLY A 344 -4.72 7.10 -16.99
N HIS A 345 -3.64 7.09 -16.20
CA HIS A 345 -3.21 5.93 -15.41
C HIS A 345 -3.88 5.80 -14.03
N VAL A 346 -4.86 6.64 -13.74
CA VAL A 346 -5.76 6.51 -12.58
C VAL A 346 -7.21 6.62 -13.06
N GLU A 347 -8.16 6.23 -12.23
CA GLU A 347 -9.59 6.48 -12.48
C GLU A 347 -10.13 7.52 -11.49
N PRO A 348 -10.94 8.49 -11.95
CA PRO A 348 -11.73 9.34 -11.07
C PRO A 348 -12.55 8.50 -10.07
N LEU A 349 -12.53 8.90 -8.81
CA LEU A 349 -13.24 8.21 -7.73
C LEU A 349 -14.23 9.14 -7.04
N TYR A 350 -15.43 8.61 -6.77
CA TYR A 350 -16.59 9.38 -6.32
C TYR A 350 -17.27 8.83 -5.04
N SER A 351 -16.60 7.89 -4.37
CA SER A 351 -16.93 7.33 -3.06
C SER A 351 -15.63 6.89 -2.37
N LEU A 352 -15.64 6.71 -1.05
CA LEU A 352 -14.50 6.04 -0.38
C LEU A 352 -14.44 4.55 -0.74
N ILE A 353 -15.55 3.93 -1.12
CA ILE A 353 -15.52 2.55 -1.63
C ILE A 353 -14.99 2.60 -3.07
N PRO A 354 -13.98 1.79 -3.45
CA PRO A 354 -13.46 1.76 -4.83
C PRO A 354 -14.43 1.04 -5.78
N THR A 355 -14.29 1.31 -7.08
CA THR A 355 -15.11 0.68 -8.14
C THR A 355 -14.91 -0.84 -8.25
N THR A 356 -13.80 -1.36 -7.70
CA THR A 356 -13.52 -2.79 -7.61
C THR A 356 -14.51 -3.52 -6.70
N LEU A 357 -15.12 -2.83 -5.73
CA LEU A 357 -16.23 -3.33 -4.91
C LEU A 357 -17.58 -2.87 -5.49
N ASP A 358 -17.80 -3.20 -6.76
CA ASP A 358 -18.92 -2.75 -7.60
C ASP A 358 -20.31 -2.88 -6.95
N LYS A 359 -20.57 -3.99 -6.24
CA LYS A 359 -21.83 -4.23 -5.53
C LYS A 359 -22.14 -3.14 -4.50
N TYR A 360 -21.11 -2.60 -3.85
CA TYR A 360 -21.27 -1.59 -2.80
C TYR A 360 -21.01 -0.17 -3.30
N TYR A 361 -20.23 -0.01 -4.36
CA TYR A 361 -19.87 1.27 -4.93
C TYR A 361 -21.10 2.08 -5.36
N GLN A 362 -21.15 3.36 -4.96
CA GLN A 362 -22.11 4.35 -5.45
C GLN A 362 -21.36 5.66 -5.74
N PRO A 363 -21.44 6.24 -6.95
CA PRO A 363 -20.72 7.47 -7.30
C PRO A 363 -21.38 8.73 -6.70
N VAL A 364 -21.63 8.73 -5.40
CA VAL A 364 -22.40 9.74 -4.67
C VAL A 364 -21.86 11.17 -4.87
N PHE A 365 -20.54 11.35 -4.93
CA PHE A 365 -19.98 12.68 -5.22
C PHE A 365 -20.21 13.12 -6.66
N GLN A 366 -20.18 12.21 -7.63
CA GLN A 366 -20.45 12.54 -9.03
C GLN A 366 -21.90 12.98 -9.19
N THR A 367 -22.84 12.21 -8.63
CA THR A 367 -24.27 12.49 -8.71
C THR A 367 -24.64 13.80 -8.01
N THR A 368 -24.01 14.11 -6.86
CA THR A 368 -24.33 15.32 -6.09
C THR A 368 -23.60 16.57 -6.57
N TYR A 369 -22.31 16.47 -6.92
CA TYR A 369 -21.45 17.62 -7.18
C TYR A 369 -20.94 17.72 -8.62
N GLY A 370 -20.92 16.61 -9.36
CA GLY A 370 -20.31 16.52 -10.69
C GLY A 370 -18.78 16.63 -10.65
N ASP A 371 -18.19 17.11 -11.74
CA ASP A 371 -16.75 17.34 -11.88
C ASP A 371 -16.49 18.78 -12.33
N GLY A 372 -16.14 19.64 -11.37
CA GLY A 372 -15.87 21.04 -11.63
C GLY A 372 -17.11 21.85 -12.03
N ASN A 373 -18.22 21.70 -11.30
CA ASN A 373 -19.41 22.54 -11.45
C ASN A 373 -19.19 23.93 -10.84
N ILE A 374 -18.52 24.79 -11.62
CA ILE A 374 -18.07 26.12 -11.20
C ILE A 374 -19.24 27.04 -10.84
N ASP A 375 -20.36 26.96 -11.54
CA ASP A 375 -21.52 27.82 -11.24
C ASP A 375 -22.11 27.49 -9.86
N LYS A 376 -22.23 26.20 -9.53
CA LYS A 376 -22.66 25.76 -8.19
C LYS A 376 -21.64 26.10 -7.12
N ALA A 377 -20.34 25.99 -7.42
CA ALA A 377 -19.30 26.40 -6.49
C ALA A 377 -19.36 27.92 -6.19
N LYS A 378 -19.53 28.77 -7.21
CA LYS A 378 -19.71 30.22 -7.04
C LYS A 378 -20.97 30.55 -6.23
N GLU A 379 -22.09 29.87 -6.50
CA GLU A 379 -23.34 30.00 -5.74
C GLU A 379 -23.12 29.67 -4.25
N ALA A 380 -22.42 28.56 -3.97
CA ALA A 380 -22.11 28.14 -2.61
C ALA A 380 -21.16 29.12 -1.90
N LEU A 381 -20.11 29.61 -2.57
CA LEU A 381 -19.20 30.62 -2.04
C LEU A 381 -19.93 31.92 -1.68
N ALA A 382 -20.80 32.40 -2.57
CA ALA A 382 -21.60 33.60 -2.31
C ALA A 382 -22.50 33.44 -1.08
N LYS A 383 -23.16 32.26 -0.93
CA LYS A 383 -23.96 31.92 0.25
C LYS A 383 -23.13 31.86 1.53
N ALA A 384 -21.89 31.41 1.44
CA ALA A 384 -20.93 31.40 2.55
C ALA A 384 -20.29 32.78 2.81
N GLY A 385 -20.60 33.81 2.01
CA GLY A 385 -20.10 35.16 2.18
C GLY A 385 -18.71 35.41 1.56
N TYR A 386 -18.30 34.58 0.60
CA TYR A 386 -17.04 34.70 -0.15
C TYR A 386 -17.28 35.21 -1.57
N SER A 387 -16.29 35.94 -2.08
CA SER A 387 -16.28 36.50 -3.44
C SER A 387 -14.84 36.83 -3.84
N THR A 388 -14.60 37.28 -5.08
CA THR A 388 -13.28 37.79 -5.49
C THR A 388 -12.79 38.95 -4.62
N ALA A 389 -13.69 39.79 -4.09
CA ALA A 389 -13.34 40.90 -3.20
C ALA A 389 -13.05 40.46 -1.76
N LYS A 390 -13.61 39.31 -1.33
CA LYS A 390 -13.38 38.69 -0.03
C LYS A 390 -13.14 37.20 -0.25
N PRO A 391 -11.92 36.82 -0.66
CA PRO A 391 -11.63 35.44 -1.05
C PRO A 391 -11.61 34.52 0.17
N LEU A 392 -12.08 33.29 -0.03
CA LEU A 392 -11.88 32.19 0.90
C LEU A 392 -10.42 31.75 0.82
N LYS A 393 -9.71 31.72 1.96
CA LYS A 393 -8.33 31.23 2.03
C LYS A 393 -8.32 29.83 2.58
N LEU A 394 -7.68 28.90 1.88
CA LEU A 394 -7.57 27.49 2.26
C LEU A 394 -6.11 27.06 2.28
N GLU A 395 -5.74 26.25 3.26
CA GLU A 395 -4.45 25.55 3.26
C GLU A 395 -4.64 24.10 2.78
N LEU A 396 -3.87 23.71 1.77
CA LEU A 396 -3.82 22.36 1.24
C LEU A 396 -2.44 21.76 1.47
N TRP A 397 -2.41 20.72 2.28
CA TRP A 397 -1.22 19.95 2.61
C TRP A 397 -1.12 18.66 1.79
N TYR A 398 0.09 18.25 1.48
CA TYR A 398 0.37 17.01 0.75
C TYR A 398 1.69 16.37 1.18
N ARG A 399 1.90 15.10 0.78
CA ARG A 399 3.11 14.35 1.10
C ARG A 399 4.26 14.74 0.17
N SER A 400 5.33 15.30 0.72
CA SER A 400 6.49 15.80 -0.03
C SER A 400 7.30 14.71 -0.73
N ASN A 401 7.26 13.47 -0.20
CA ASN A 401 7.92 12.29 -0.76
C ASN A 401 7.05 11.50 -1.75
N VAL A 402 5.85 11.99 -2.08
CA VAL A 402 4.98 11.42 -3.11
C VAL A 402 4.81 12.42 -4.25
N THR A 403 5.57 12.23 -5.33
CA THR A 403 5.67 13.18 -6.43
C THR A 403 4.32 13.55 -7.04
N THR A 404 3.41 12.58 -7.16
CA THR A 404 2.06 12.80 -7.72
C THR A 404 1.19 13.68 -6.85
N ASP A 405 1.39 13.69 -5.53
CA ASP A 405 0.57 14.49 -4.62
C ASP A 405 0.86 15.99 -4.80
N GLY A 406 2.13 16.37 -4.97
CA GLY A 406 2.51 17.77 -5.24
C GLY A 406 1.98 18.28 -6.59
N ALA A 407 2.03 17.43 -7.62
CA ALA A 407 1.46 17.75 -8.93
C ALA A 407 -0.08 17.87 -8.88
N ALA A 408 -0.75 16.98 -8.13
CA ALA A 408 -2.18 17.06 -7.89
C ALA A 408 -2.56 18.33 -7.12
N ALA A 409 -1.88 18.64 -6.02
CA ALA A 409 -2.13 19.83 -5.21
C ALA A 409 -1.95 21.13 -6.02
N THR A 410 -0.90 21.20 -6.85
CA THR A 410 -0.66 22.33 -7.76
C THR A 410 -1.78 22.47 -8.79
N THR A 411 -2.23 21.36 -9.36
CA THR A 411 -3.33 21.34 -10.34
C THR A 411 -4.66 21.75 -9.71
N ILE A 412 -4.95 21.27 -8.49
CA ILE A 412 -6.13 21.65 -7.70
C ILE A 412 -6.10 23.16 -7.44
N LYS A 413 -5.00 23.69 -6.88
CA LYS A 413 -4.83 25.13 -6.62
C LYS A 413 -5.11 25.97 -7.87
N ALA A 414 -4.43 25.66 -8.97
CA ALA A 414 -4.56 26.42 -10.20
C ALA A 414 -5.99 26.37 -10.76
N SER A 415 -6.62 25.19 -10.75
CA SER A 415 -8.01 25.01 -11.20
C SER A 415 -8.99 25.83 -10.36
N LEU A 416 -8.89 25.76 -9.03
CA LEU A 416 -9.76 26.48 -8.11
C LEU A 416 -9.59 28.00 -8.26
N GLU A 417 -8.35 28.50 -8.21
CA GLU A 417 -8.06 29.94 -8.30
C GLU A 417 -8.46 30.53 -9.64
N GLN A 418 -8.16 29.85 -10.75
CA GLN A 418 -8.49 30.34 -12.08
C GLN A 418 -9.99 30.31 -12.35
N ARG A 419 -10.65 29.17 -12.09
CA ARG A 419 -12.07 28.97 -12.49
C ARG A 419 -13.04 29.70 -11.57
N LEU A 420 -12.64 29.98 -10.33
CA LEU A 420 -13.42 30.78 -9.37
C LEU A 420 -12.95 32.23 -9.32
N GLU A 421 -12.14 32.69 -10.28
CA GLU A 421 -11.73 34.09 -10.43
C GLU A 421 -11.13 34.66 -9.13
N GLY A 422 -10.30 33.85 -8.46
CA GLY A 422 -9.65 34.20 -7.21
C GLY A 422 -10.55 34.22 -5.97
N ALA A 423 -11.83 33.83 -6.06
CA ALA A 423 -12.74 33.76 -4.91
C ALA A 423 -12.38 32.65 -3.91
N ILE A 424 -11.60 31.65 -4.36
CA ILE A 424 -10.82 30.76 -3.49
C ILE A 424 -9.34 31.03 -3.75
N GLN A 425 -8.55 31.12 -2.69
CA GLN A 425 -7.09 31.19 -2.71
C GLN A 425 -6.54 30.02 -1.91
N VAL A 426 -5.64 29.24 -2.51
CA VAL A 426 -5.10 28.03 -1.91
C VAL A 426 -3.62 28.21 -1.60
N GLU A 427 -3.23 28.04 -0.33
CA GLU A 427 -1.84 27.95 0.08
C GLU A 427 -1.42 26.48 0.08
N LEU A 428 -0.29 26.17 -0.57
CA LEU A 428 0.24 24.81 -0.65
C LEU A 428 1.34 24.61 0.38
N ASN A 429 1.20 23.57 1.18
CA ASN A 429 2.18 23.13 2.15
C ASN A 429 2.51 21.65 1.94
N SER A 430 3.72 21.25 2.33
CA SER A 430 4.16 19.86 2.16
C SER A 430 4.89 19.36 3.39
N VAL A 431 4.75 18.07 3.68
CA VAL A 431 5.40 17.41 4.82
C VAL A 431 5.76 15.97 4.43
N GLU A 432 6.79 15.39 5.03
CA GLU A 432 7.14 13.98 4.79
C GLU A 432 6.05 13.06 5.36
N SER A 433 5.70 11.99 4.64
CA SER A 433 4.60 11.06 4.97
C SER A 433 4.55 10.59 6.43
N ALA A 434 5.66 10.14 7.03
CA ALA A 434 5.65 9.68 8.41
C ALA A 434 5.28 10.82 9.38
N THR A 435 5.84 12.01 9.15
CA THR A 435 5.48 13.20 9.93
C THR A 435 4.03 13.65 9.65
N ALA A 436 3.52 13.40 8.45
CA ALA A 436 2.12 13.66 8.11
C ALA A 436 1.19 12.80 8.98
N TYR A 437 1.34 11.48 8.91
CA TYR A 437 0.47 10.54 9.62
C TYR A 437 0.54 10.73 11.14
N ASP A 438 1.72 11.03 11.70
CA ASP A 438 1.90 11.34 13.13
C ASP A 438 1.16 12.61 13.61
N ASN A 439 0.68 13.46 12.70
CA ASN A 439 0.07 14.75 13.03
C ASN A 439 -1.38 14.92 12.55
N LEU A 440 -1.95 13.93 11.84
CA LEU A 440 -3.35 13.98 11.39
C LEU A 440 -4.32 14.09 12.59
N ASP A 441 -4.12 13.26 13.60
CA ASP A 441 -4.95 13.18 14.80
C ASP A 441 -4.88 14.40 15.72
N LYS A 442 -3.86 15.26 15.51
CA LYS A 442 -3.67 16.55 16.19
C LYS A 442 -4.36 17.71 15.47
N GLY A 443 -4.85 17.50 14.25
CA GLY A 443 -5.58 18.51 13.48
C GLY A 443 -4.72 19.63 12.94
N VAL A 444 -3.45 19.34 12.66
CA VAL A 444 -2.47 20.30 12.12
C VAL A 444 -2.84 20.76 10.71
N TYR A 445 -3.57 19.93 9.95
CA TYR A 445 -3.81 20.16 8.52
C TYR A 445 -5.30 20.49 8.28
N PRO A 446 -5.63 21.69 7.77
CA PRO A 446 -7.01 22.01 7.37
C PRO A 446 -7.51 21.10 6.25
N MET A 447 -6.73 20.98 5.17
CA MET A 447 -6.96 19.99 4.12
C MET A 447 -5.70 19.18 3.84
N PHE A 448 -5.83 17.87 3.64
CA PHE A 448 -4.68 16.99 3.39
C PHE A 448 -4.99 15.92 2.32
N ILE A 449 -4.12 15.77 1.31
CA ILE A 449 -4.22 14.67 0.34
C ILE A 449 -3.69 13.39 0.98
N LEU A 450 -4.57 12.40 1.15
CA LEU A 450 -4.28 11.09 1.70
C LEU A 450 -4.43 10.00 0.64
N ASP A 451 -3.92 8.83 0.98
CA ASP A 451 -4.21 7.56 0.36
C ASP A 451 -4.69 6.53 1.38
N TRP A 452 -5.31 5.47 0.87
CA TRP A 452 -5.72 4.32 1.64
C TRP A 452 -5.54 3.06 0.79
N SER A 453 -4.85 2.07 1.35
CA SER A 453 -4.78 0.71 0.79
C SER A 453 -5.42 -0.24 1.78
N PRO A 454 -6.39 -1.07 1.36
CA PRO A 454 -7.14 -1.89 2.29
C PRO A 454 -6.32 -3.06 2.84
N ASP A 455 -6.57 -3.42 4.10
CA ASP A 455 -6.01 -4.66 4.68
C ASP A 455 -6.73 -5.90 4.17
N PHE A 456 -8.04 -5.77 3.95
CA PHE A 456 -8.93 -6.81 3.44
C PHE A 456 -10.02 -6.18 2.58
N LEU A 457 -10.53 -6.94 1.61
CA LEU A 457 -11.48 -6.40 0.63
C LEU A 457 -12.91 -6.57 1.14
N ASP A 458 -13.35 -5.55 1.84
CA ASP A 458 -14.72 -5.37 2.31
C ASP A 458 -15.02 -3.86 2.43
N PRO A 459 -16.23 -3.39 2.10
CA PRO A 459 -16.60 -1.98 2.24
C PRO A 459 -16.43 -1.42 3.66
N ASP A 460 -16.45 -2.24 4.72
CA ASP A 460 -16.12 -1.79 6.09
C ASP A 460 -14.73 -1.16 6.16
N ASN A 461 -13.74 -1.75 5.48
CA ASN A 461 -12.35 -1.31 5.48
C ASN A 461 -12.17 0.04 4.76
N TYR A 462 -13.18 0.55 4.05
CA TYR A 462 -13.14 1.86 3.37
C TYR A 462 -14.02 2.92 4.03
N ILE A 463 -14.90 2.52 4.94
CA ILE A 463 -15.86 3.44 5.57
C ILE A 463 -15.56 3.60 7.05
N GLN A 464 -15.37 2.51 7.79
CA GLN A 464 -15.18 2.58 9.24
C GLN A 464 -13.91 3.36 9.64
N PRO A 465 -12.75 3.17 8.97
CA PRO A 465 -11.54 3.95 9.26
C PRO A 465 -11.72 5.45 9.05
N PHE A 466 -12.72 5.91 8.28
CA PHE A 466 -12.88 7.34 8.00
C PHE A 466 -14.05 7.95 8.76
N LEU A 467 -15.17 7.24 8.89
CA LEU A 467 -16.41 7.82 9.39
C LEU A 467 -16.75 7.46 10.83
N SER A 468 -16.08 6.47 11.43
CA SER A 468 -16.39 6.10 12.82
C SER A 468 -15.72 7.03 13.82
N CYS A 469 -16.43 7.25 14.92
CA CYS A 469 -15.92 7.99 16.06
C CYS A 469 -16.44 7.38 17.36
N ALA A 470 -15.55 6.90 18.23
CA ALA A 470 -15.92 6.25 19.48
C ALA A 470 -16.38 7.24 20.55
N LYS A 471 -15.88 8.48 20.51
CA LYS A 471 -16.25 9.55 21.44
C LYS A 471 -16.29 10.90 20.73
N GLY A 472 -17.43 11.56 20.78
CA GLY A 472 -17.61 12.90 20.24
C GLY A 472 -19.06 13.37 20.35
N SER A 473 -19.37 14.47 19.68
CA SER A 473 -20.75 14.94 19.49
C SER A 473 -20.83 15.77 18.21
N ALA A 474 -22.05 16.03 17.72
CA ALA A 474 -22.24 16.90 16.55
C ALA A 474 -21.67 18.32 16.78
N GLU A 475 -21.68 18.80 18.03
CA GLU A 475 -21.15 20.13 18.38
C GLU A 475 -19.61 20.15 18.46
N LYS A 476 -19.00 19.12 19.05
CA LYS A 476 -17.56 19.06 19.30
C LYS A 476 -16.76 18.38 18.18
N GLY A 477 -17.46 17.71 17.27
CA GLY A 477 -16.85 16.75 16.36
C GLY A 477 -16.34 15.51 17.10
N CYS A 478 -15.47 14.76 16.44
CA CYS A 478 -14.81 13.61 17.03
C CYS A 478 -13.70 14.04 17.98
N GLU A 479 -13.72 13.47 19.19
CA GLU A 479 -12.71 13.66 20.22
C GLU A 479 -11.79 12.44 20.35
N ALA A 480 -12.32 11.23 20.08
CA ALA A 480 -11.52 10.00 19.98
C ALA A 480 -12.17 9.01 19.02
N GLY A 481 -11.43 8.57 18.00
CA GLY A 481 -11.89 7.57 17.05
C GLY A 481 -11.20 7.70 15.69
N GLU A 482 -11.61 6.87 14.73
CA GLU A 482 -10.93 6.78 13.45
C GLU A 482 -11.02 8.08 12.63
N SER A 483 -12.17 8.75 12.61
CA SER A 483 -12.32 10.02 11.89
C SER A 483 -11.37 11.13 12.41
N GLN A 484 -11.01 11.07 13.70
CA GLN A 484 -9.96 11.91 14.30
C GLN A 484 -8.57 11.44 13.84
N LEU A 485 -8.26 10.14 13.90
CA LEU A 485 -6.98 9.58 13.45
C LEU A 485 -6.65 9.94 11.99
N TRP A 486 -7.68 10.10 11.15
CA TRP A 486 -7.54 10.49 9.75
C TRP A 486 -7.80 11.98 9.47
N GLY A 487 -7.80 12.80 10.53
CA GLY A 487 -7.71 14.26 10.46
C GLY A 487 -9.00 15.00 10.12
N SER A 488 -10.13 14.32 9.93
CA SER A 488 -11.40 15.00 9.65
C SER A 488 -12.11 15.50 10.90
N PHE A 489 -11.91 14.82 12.03
CA PHE A 489 -12.63 15.05 13.28
C PHE A 489 -14.16 15.02 13.11
N TYR A 490 -14.66 14.28 12.12
CA TYR A 490 -16.08 14.19 11.83
C TYR A 490 -16.83 13.33 12.84
N TYR A 491 -18.03 13.76 13.22
CA TYR A 491 -18.92 12.99 14.09
C TYR A 491 -20.34 12.95 13.52
N SER A 492 -20.94 11.76 13.52
CA SER A 492 -22.36 11.58 13.23
C SER A 492 -22.90 10.35 13.96
N ASP A 493 -23.92 10.55 14.80
CA ASP A 493 -24.60 9.46 15.50
C ASP A 493 -25.14 8.42 14.50
N ARG A 494 -25.70 8.90 13.38
CA ARG A 494 -26.25 8.02 12.35
C ARG A 494 -25.16 7.21 11.65
N ALA A 495 -24.03 7.83 11.31
CA ALA A 495 -22.91 7.12 10.69
C ALA A 495 -22.36 6.04 11.63
N ASN A 496 -22.15 6.37 12.90
CA ASN A 496 -21.71 5.41 13.92
C ASN A 496 -22.69 4.23 14.06
N GLN A 497 -23.99 4.50 14.18
CA GLN A 497 -25.02 3.46 14.25
C GLN A 497 -25.01 2.55 13.01
N LEU A 498 -24.90 3.12 11.81
CA LEU A 498 -24.86 2.34 10.57
C LEU A 498 -23.59 1.49 10.48
N ILE A 499 -22.45 2.01 10.93
CA ILE A 499 -21.20 1.25 11.00
C ILE A 499 -21.33 0.06 11.96
N GLU A 500 -21.92 0.26 13.14
CA GLU A 500 -22.19 -0.83 14.08
C GLU A 500 -23.17 -1.86 13.51
N GLN A 501 -24.22 -1.40 12.81
CA GLN A 501 -25.22 -2.26 12.19
C GLN A 501 -24.60 -3.12 11.08
N GLN A 502 -23.83 -2.55 10.15
CA GLN A 502 -23.23 -3.34 9.07
C GLN A 502 -22.18 -4.33 9.58
N ARG A 503 -21.50 -4.04 10.72
CA ARG A 503 -20.59 -5.02 11.34
C ARG A 503 -21.32 -6.23 11.92
N ARG A 504 -22.61 -6.10 12.26
CA ARG A 504 -23.44 -7.20 12.78
C ARG A 504 -24.26 -7.92 11.70
N GLU A 505 -24.54 -7.24 10.59
CA GLU A 505 -25.42 -7.73 9.53
C GLU A 505 -24.71 -8.76 8.62
N GLN A 506 -25.20 -10.00 8.62
CA GLN A 506 -24.66 -11.09 7.79
C GLN A 506 -25.39 -11.20 6.44
N ASN A 507 -26.58 -10.60 6.29
CA ASN A 507 -27.30 -10.59 5.02
C ASN A 507 -26.66 -9.59 4.04
N PRO A 508 -26.13 -10.04 2.89
CA PRO A 508 -25.40 -9.15 1.98
C PRO A 508 -26.24 -8.01 1.38
N GLU A 509 -27.54 -8.22 1.15
CA GLU A 509 -28.44 -7.20 0.57
C GLU A 509 -28.77 -6.10 1.57
N LYS A 510 -29.08 -6.48 2.82
CA LYS A 510 -29.27 -5.51 3.91
C LYS A 510 -28.01 -4.71 4.18
N ARG A 511 -26.85 -5.39 4.19
CA ARG A 511 -25.55 -4.75 4.38
C ARG A 511 -25.25 -3.76 3.24
N GLN A 512 -25.62 -4.09 2.00
CA GLN A 512 -25.51 -3.19 0.84
C GLN A 512 -26.35 -1.91 1.03
N GLN A 513 -27.58 -2.03 1.53
CA GLN A 513 -28.44 -0.87 1.83
C GLN A 513 -27.83 0.05 2.90
N ILE A 514 -27.23 -0.53 3.95
CA ILE A 514 -26.53 0.24 4.99
C ILE A 514 -25.36 1.03 4.39
N PHE A 515 -24.56 0.40 3.52
CA PHE A 515 -23.44 1.09 2.85
C PHE A 515 -23.90 2.15 1.85
N ALA A 516 -25.06 1.99 1.20
CA ALA A 516 -25.63 3.04 0.36
C ALA A 516 -25.99 4.28 1.18
N GLU A 517 -26.55 4.11 2.39
CA GLU A 517 -26.85 5.22 3.30
C GLU A 517 -25.56 5.88 3.83
N LEU A 518 -24.56 5.11 4.22
CA LEU A 518 -23.26 5.63 4.66
C LEU A 518 -22.58 6.49 3.58
N GLN A 519 -22.60 6.06 2.31
CA GLN A 519 -22.07 6.85 1.20
C GLN A 519 -22.89 8.13 0.96
N THR A 520 -24.21 8.08 1.14
CA THR A 520 -25.06 9.28 1.06
C THR A 520 -24.70 10.28 2.16
N ILE A 521 -24.47 9.81 3.39
CA ILE A 521 -24.02 10.64 4.52
C ILE A 521 -22.64 11.26 4.21
N LEU A 522 -21.70 10.47 3.70
CA LEU A 522 -20.38 10.95 3.28
C LEU A 522 -20.50 12.12 2.29
N ALA A 523 -21.30 11.98 1.23
CA ALA A 523 -21.48 13.04 0.23
C ALA A 523 -22.23 14.27 0.78
N LYS A 524 -23.13 14.07 1.75
CA LYS A 524 -23.86 15.17 2.38
C LYS A 524 -22.98 15.99 3.32
N ASP A 525 -22.22 15.31 4.18
CA ASP A 525 -21.50 15.95 5.28
C ASP A 525 -20.06 16.33 4.90
N ILE A 526 -19.50 15.68 3.88
CA ILE A 526 -18.20 15.95 3.25
C ILE A 526 -17.02 16.03 4.25
N PRO A 527 -16.80 15.02 5.11
CA PRO A 527 -15.58 14.97 5.92
C PRO A 527 -14.34 14.57 5.11
N PHE A 528 -14.57 13.86 4.00
CA PHE A 528 -13.55 13.47 3.04
C PHE A 528 -14.11 13.60 1.62
N ILE A 529 -13.26 13.98 0.67
CA ILE A 529 -13.61 14.04 -0.75
C ILE A 529 -12.76 13.01 -1.50
N PRO A 530 -13.33 11.89 -1.99
CA PRO A 530 -12.62 10.93 -2.84
C PRO A 530 -12.09 11.62 -4.10
N LEU A 531 -10.87 11.34 -4.54
CA LEU A 531 -10.25 12.03 -5.69
C LEU A 531 -10.04 11.07 -6.87
N TRP A 532 -9.24 10.02 -6.66
CA TRP A 532 -8.95 9.01 -7.67
C TRP A 532 -8.66 7.66 -7.01
N GLN A 533 -8.73 6.59 -7.79
CA GLN A 533 -8.17 5.29 -7.45
C GLN A 533 -7.09 4.93 -8.46
N GLY A 534 -6.06 4.21 -8.01
CA GLY A 534 -4.95 3.82 -8.87
C GLY A 534 -5.36 2.83 -9.96
N LYS A 535 -4.43 2.60 -10.90
CA LYS A 535 -4.38 1.38 -11.70
C LYS A 535 -3.07 0.69 -11.42
N GLU A 536 -3.10 -0.62 -11.27
CA GLU A 536 -1.89 -1.42 -11.23
C GLU A 536 -1.59 -1.95 -12.62
N TYR A 537 -0.30 -1.92 -12.98
CA TYR A 537 0.20 -2.39 -14.27
C TYR A 537 1.17 -3.54 -14.07
N LEU A 538 1.01 -4.53 -14.91
CA LEU A 538 1.94 -5.63 -15.10
C LEU A 538 2.24 -5.73 -16.59
N PHE A 539 3.52 -5.86 -16.92
CA PHE A 539 3.97 -6.09 -18.29
C PHE A 539 4.61 -7.46 -18.40
N ALA A 540 4.28 -8.20 -19.45
CA ALA A 540 4.85 -9.52 -19.71
C ALA A 540 5.35 -9.63 -21.16
N ARG A 541 6.44 -10.38 -21.37
CA ARG A 541 6.99 -10.63 -22.71
C ARG A 541 6.08 -11.55 -23.52
N GLU A 542 6.26 -11.56 -24.85
CA GLU A 542 5.44 -12.34 -25.80
C GLU A 542 5.40 -13.84 -25.46
N ASN A 543 6.50 -14.41 -24.99
CA ASN A 543 6.63 -15.84 -24.68
C ASN A 543 6.15 -16.23 -23.28
N VAL A 544 5.55 -15.31 -22.53
CA VAL A 544 4.99 -15.58 -21.20
C VAL A 544 3.48 -15.60 -21.32
N GLN A 545 2.81 -16.64 -20.85
CA GLN A 545 1.35 -16.77 -20.95
C GLN A 545 0.71 -16.89 -19.57
N ASN A 546 -0.62 -16.72 -19.53
CA ASN A 546 -1.44 -16.82 -18.33
C ASN A 546 -0.98 -15.92 -17.18
N VAL A 547 -0.40 -14.77 -17.51
CA VAL A 547 -0.06 -13.78 -16.48
C VAL A 547 -1.32 -13.04 -16.08
N ILE A 548 -1.65 -13.11 -14.80
CA ILE A 548 -2.84 -12.50 -14.22
C ILE A 548 -2.39 -11.49 -13.17
N LEU A 549 -3.01 -10.32 -13.19
CA LEU A 549 -2.98 -9.38 -12.07
C LEU A 549 -4.35 -9.41 -11.42
N GLU A 550 -4.47 -9.93 -10.21
CA GLU A 550 -5.77 -10.01 -9.54
C GLU A 550 -6.26 -8.60 -9.11
N PRO A 551 -7.58 -8.38 -8.97
CA PRO A 551 -8.11 -7.16 -8.37
C PRO A 551 -7.60 -6.92 -6.94
N THR A 552 -7.12 -7.97 -6.27
CA THR A 552 -6.43 -7.93 -4.96
C THR A 552 -4.99 -7.39 -5.06
N GLN A 553 -4.55 -6.98 -6.26
CA GLN A 553 -3.17 -6.56 -6.60
C GLN A 553 -2.14 -7.67 -6.39
N ARG A 554 -2.56 -8.93 -6.51
CA ARG A 554 -1.69 -10.10 -6.37
C ARG A 554 -1.44 -10.74 -7.72
N VAL A 555 -0.27 -11.34 -7.87
CA VAL A 555 0.11 -12.08 -9.07
C VAL A 555 0.22 -13.55 -8.68
N PRO A 556 -0.72 -14.42 -9.11
CA PRO A 556 -0.68 -15.84 -8.83
C PRO A 556 0.38 -16.51 -9.70
N PHE A 557 1.61 -16.61 -9.19
CA PHE A 557 2.77 -17.07 -9.97
C PHE A 557 2.61 -18.48 -10.53
N TRP A 558 1.78 -19.33 -9.90
CA TRP A 558 1.53 -20.70 -10.34
C TRP A 558 0.78 -20.78 -11.67
N THR A 559 0.10 -19.71 -12.10
CA THR A 559 -0.61 -19.66 -13.38
C THR A 559 0.31 -19.41 -14.57
N ILE A 560 1.48 -18.80 -14.32
CA ILE A 560 2.35 -18.29 -15.38
C ILE A 560 3.06 -19.44 -16.09
N VAL A 561 2.99 -19.42 -17.42
CA VAL A 561 3.68 -20.35 -18.32
C VAL A 561 4.73 -19.58 -19.10
N LYS A 562 5.93 -20.14 -19.26
CA LYS A 562 6.97 -19.62 -20.16
C LYS A 562 7.17 -20.63 -21.29
N GLN A 563 7.02 -20.15 -22.53
CA GLN A 563 7.19 -20.93 -23.75
C GLN A 563 8.64 -20.89 -24.26
#